data_AF-A0AAW6WTF8-F1
#
_entry.id   AF-A0AAW6WTF8-F1
#
_cell.length_a   1.000
_cell.length_b   1.000
_cell.length_c   1.000
_cell.angle_alpha   90.00
_cell.angle_beta   90.00
_cell.angle_gamma   90.00
#
_symmetry.space_group_name_H-M   'P 1'
#
loop_
_entity.id
_entity.type
_entity.pdbx_description
1 polymer ?
#
loop_
_entity_poly.entity_id
_entity_poly.type
_entity_poly.pdbx_seq_one_letter_code
_entity_poly.pdbx_strand_id
1 'polypeptide(L)'
;MKNTEMDAPVPQIDVWNIRSIAVAGLLGVTCAAYIRVFDFWPVGSNDELRGSLDLFGFPVFLMLVAGMLFFWVIRAFVDLFYRRFRGALSSFVAIAIVPASLMAIVSAPIFDPWLWYVVCNKSSFESTAAVNGSVQNGQRVALIEERDITTGIAGVTTNHFVALIYSEGDPADLESPNSVVTHIYGSFYRRDEFQ
;
A
#
# COMPACT_ATOMS: atom_id res chain seq x y z
N MET A 1 -39.63 -39.29 -35.73
CA MET A 1 -39.41 -38.06 -34.95
C MET A 1 -38.21 -38.29 -34.05
N LYS A 2 -37.07 -37.66 -34.35
CA LYS A 2 -35.83 -37.78 -33.58
C LYS A 2 -35.62 -36.42 -32.92
N ASN A 3 -35.70 -36.39 -31.59
CA ASN A 3 -35.59 -35.17 -30.80
C ASN A 3 -34.18 -34.59 -31.00
N THR A 4 -34.11 -33.40 -31.57
CA THR A 4 -32.93 -32.53 -31.53
C THR A 4 -32.83 -31.95 -30.13
N GLU A 5 -32.02 -32.57 -29.29
CA GLU A 5 -31.48 -31.94 -28.08
C GLU A 5 -30.68 -30.71 -28.53
N MET A 6 -31.22 -29.55 -28.22
CA MET A 6 -30.58 -28.27 -28.41
C MET A 6 -29.62 -28.11 -27.24
N ASP A 7 -28.38 -28.58 -27.40
CA ASP A 7 -27.29 -28.30 -26.46
C ASP A 7 -27.17 -26.79 -26.32
N ALA A 8 -27.64 -26.27 -25.18
CA ALA A 8 -27.42 -24.88 -24.83
C ALA A 8 -25.90 -24.67 -24.76
N PRO A 9 -25.34 -23.65 -25.45
CA PRO A 9 -23.92 -23.41 -25.41
C PRO A 9 -23.51 -23.12 -23.96
N VAL A 10 -22.78 -24.05 -23.36
CA VAL A 10 -22.14 -23.87 -22.06
C VAL A 10 -21.37 -22.56 -22.15
N PRO A 11 -21.59 -21.59 -21.24
CA PRO A 11 -20.86 -20.34 -21.27
C PRO A 11 -19.40 -20.68 -21.02
N GLN A 12 -18.60 -20.73 -22.10
CA GLN A 12 -17.16 -20.78 -22.00
C GLN A 12 -16.73 -19.49 -21.30
N ILE A 13 -16.50 -19.58 -20.00
CA ILE A 13 -15.82 -18.55 -19.25
C ILE A 13 -14.44 -18.49 -19.89
N ASP A 14 -14.21 -17.41 -20.65
CA ASP A 14 -12.99 -17.18 -21.39
C ASP A 14 -11.82 -17.22 -20.40
N VAL A 15 -11.05 -18.31 -20.40
CA VAL A 15 -9.89 -18.53 -19.50
C VAL A 15 -8.93 -17.34 -19.57
N TRP A 16 -8.90 -16.67 -20.72
CA TRP A 16 -8.15 -15.45 -20.96
C TRP A 16 -8.63 -14.25 -20.13
N ASN A 17 -9.94 -14.09 -19.92
CA ASN A 17 -10.51 -13.01 -19.11
C ASN A 17 -10.21 -13.18 -17.61
N ILE A 18 -10.07 -14.42 -17.14
CA ILE A 18 -9.65 -14.69 -15.76
C ILE A 18 -8.17 -14.33 -15.58
N ARG A 19 -7.33 -14.60 -16.58
CA ARG A 19 -5.89 -14.29 -16.54
C ARG A 19 -5.62 -12.79 -16.45
N SER A 20 -6.32 -11.96 -17.24
CA SER A 20 -6.15 -10.50 -17.19
C SER A 20 -6.55 -9.93 -15.82
N ILE A 21 -7.64 -10.42 -15.24
CA ILE A 21 -8.08 -10.05 -13.89
C ILE A 21 -7.07 -10.47 -12.81
N ALA A 22 -6.54 -11.69 -12.90
CA ALA A 22 -5.54 -12.17 -11.95
C ALA A 22 -4.23 -11.34 -12.03
N VAL A 23 -3.79 -11.00 -13.25
CA VAL A 23 -2.63 -10.13 -13.46
C VAL A 23 -2.90 -8.71 -12.94
N ALA A 24 -4.10 -8.17 -13.12
CA ALA A 24 -4.49 -6.87 -12.56
C ALA A 24 -4.42 -6.83 -11.05
N GLY A 25 -4.96 -7.86 -10.39
CA GLY A 25 -4.88 -8.00 -8.94
C GLY A 25 -3.43 -8.11 -8.47
N LEU A 26 -2.61 -8.95 -9.11
CA LEU A 26 -1.20 -9.09 -8.76
C LEU A 26 -0.43 -7.78 -8.95
N LEU A 27 -0.71 -7.03 -10.02
CA LEU A 27 -0.09 -5.74 -10.29
C LEU A 27 -0.43 -4.73 -9.18
N GLY A 28 -1.71 -4.61 -8.82
CA GLY A 28 -2.14 -3.72 -7.74
C GLY A 28 -1.56 -4.11 -6.37
N VAL A 29 -1.50 -5.41 -6.06
CA VAL A 29 -0.83 -5.94 -4.85
C VAL A 29 0.65 -5.59 -4.85
N THR A 30 1.34 -5.79 -5.97
CA THR A 30 2.77 -5.50 -6.09
C THR A 30 3.05 -4.01 -5.95
N CYS A 31 2.20 -3.15 -6.55
CA CYS A 31 2.29 -1.70 -6.36
C CYS A 31 2.13 -1.31 -4.90
N ALA A 32 1.11 -1.84 -4.22
CA ALA A 32 0.87 -1.53 -2.82
C ALA A 32 2.01 -2.02 -1.92
N ALA A 33 2.50 -3.25 -2.14
CA ALA A 33 3.64 -3.79 -1.43
C ALA A 33 4.90 -2.95 -1.66
N TYR A 34 5.15 -2.51 -2.90
CA TYR A 34 6.28 -1.65 -3.23
C TYR A 34 6.22 -0.35 -2.41
N ILE A 35 5.10 0.40 -2.47
CA ILE A 35 4.92 1.65 -1.71
C ILE A 35 5.19 1.43 -0.21
N ARG A 36 4.58 0.38 0.37
CA ARG A 36 4.69 0.07 1.80
C ARG A 36 6.10 -0.35 2.23
N VAL A 37 6.93 -0.90 1.33
CA VAL A 37 8.33 -1.24 1.64
C VAL A 37 9.17 0.02 1.79
N PHE A 38 8.93 1.06 1.00
CA PHE A 38 9.64 2.34 1.14
C PHE A 38 9.27 3.07 2.43
N ASP A 39 8.02 2.95 2.90
CA ASP A 39 7.60 3.50 4.20
C ASP A 39 8.41 2.92 5.39
N PHE A 40 9.05 1.77 5.21
CA PHE A 40 9.83 1.10 6.25
C PHE A 40 11.34 1.26 6.11
N TRP A 41 11.82 1.85 5.01
CA TRP A 41 13.23 2.07 4.79
C TRP A 41 13.61 3.43 5.40
N PRO A 42 14.48 3.50 6.42
CA PRO A 42 14.90 4.78 7.02
C PRO A 42 16.00 5.46 6.19
N VAL A 43 16.03 6.79 6.19
CA VAL A 43 17.11 7.58 5.57
C VAL A 43 18.38 7.40 6.42
N GLY A 44 19.53 7.15 5.79
CA GLY A 44 20.80 6.80 6.46
C GLY A 44 21.15 5.30 6.42
N SER A 45 20.24 4.45 5.94
CA SER A 45 20.47 3.00 5.80
C SER A 45 20.62 2.62 4.33
N ASN A 46 21.82 2.19 3.93
CA ASN A 46 22.14 1.84 2.53
C ASN A 46 21.71 2.91 1.52
N ASP A 47 22.09 4.17 1.79
CA ASP A 47 21.63 5.36 1.06
C ASP A 47 21.90 5.30 -0.45
N GLU A 48 22.98 4.64 -0.88
CA GLU A 48 23.29 4.47 -2.30
C GLU A 48 22.26 3.59 -3.02
N LEU A 49 21.81 2.52 -2.34
CA LEU A 49 20.89 1.54 -2.88
C LEU A 49 19.46 2.08 -2.87
N ARG A 50 19.09 2.78 -1.78
CA ARG A 50 17.83 3.52 -1.69
C ARG A 50 17.77 4.65 -2.72
N GLY A 51 18.79 5.48 -2.81
CA GLY A 51 18.85 6.59 -3.77
C GLY A 51 18.76 6.10 -5.22
N SER A 52 19.37 4.97 -5.55
CA SER A 52 19.24 4.34 -6.87
C SER A 52 17.81 3.83 -7.15
N LEU A 53 17.18 3.22 -6.15
CA LEU A 53 15.78 2.76 -6.24
C LEU A 53 14.78 3.92 -6.33
N ASP A 54 15.01 5.01 -5.61
CA ASP A 54 14.15 6.20 -5.68
C ASP A 54 14.31 6.93 -7.02
N LEU A 55 15.54 7.03 -7.54
CA LEU A 55 15.82 7.75 -8.78
C LEU A 55 15.39 6.98 -10.03
N PHE A 56 15.61 5.66 -10.05
CA PHE A 56 15.34 4.83 -11.23
C PHE A 56 14.25 3.79 -10.99
N GLY A 57 14.25 3.14 -9.83
CA GLY A 57 13.31 2.06 -9.52
C GLY A 57 11.85 2.52 -9.55
N PHE A 58 11.50 3.55 -8.77
CA PHE A 58 10.12 4.05 -8.68
C PHE A 58 9.60 4.61 -10.02
N PRO A 59 10.34 5.48 -10.76
CA PRO A 59 9.88 5.96 -12.06
C PRO A 59 9.76 4.86 -13.11
N VAL A 60 10.70 3.91 -13.16
CA VAL A 60 10.64 2.78 -14.11
C VAL A 60 9.46 1.87 -13.77
N PHE A 61 9.23 1.58 -12.49
CA PHE A 61 8.09 0.78 -12.03
C PHE A 61 6.76 1.44 -12.41
N LEU A 62 6.60 2.75 -12.16
CA LEU A 62 5.43 3.50 -12.59
C LEU A 62 5.25 3.47 -14.10
N MET A 63 6.33 3.59 -14.88
CA MET A 63 6.29 3.53 -16.33
C MET A 63 5.83 2.16 -16.83
N LEU A 64 6.25 1.07 -16.19
CA LEU A 64 5.79 -0.29 -16.49
C LEU A 64 4.30 -0.47 -16.20
N VAL A 65 3.83 0.00 -15.04
CA VAL A 65 2.40 -0.05 -14.67
C VAL A 65 1.57 0.77 -15.65
N ALA A 66 2.00 1.98 -15.98
CA ALA A 66 1.34 2.85 -16.95
C ALA A 66 1.30 2.22 -18.35
N GLY A 67 2.40 1.62 -18.80
CA GLY A 67 2.47 0.90 -20.07
C GLY A 67 1.51 -0.28 -20.14
N MET A 68 1.39 -1.04 -19.04
CA MET A 68 0.45 -2.16 -18.96
C MET A 68 -1.01 -1.71 -18.98
N LEU A 69 -1.35 -0.65 -18.26
CA LEU A 69 -2.69 -0.04 -18.30
C LEU A 69 -3.01 0.49 -19.70
N PHE A 70 -2.04 1.17 -20.35
CA PHE A 70 -2.19 1.68 -21.71
C PHE A 70 -2.45 0.56 -22.73
N PHE A 71 -1.75 -0.57 -22.59
CA PHE A 71 -1.99 -1.75 -23.40
C PHE A 71 -3.42 -2.29 -23.24
N TRP A 72 -3.95 -2.35 -22.01
CA TRP A 72 -5.33 -2.75 -21.78
C TRP A 72 -6.35 -1.76 -22.32
N VAL A 73 -6.07 -0.46 -22.29
CA VAL A 73 -6.91 0.55 -22.93
C VAL A 73 -6.97 0.33 -24.45
N ILE A 74 -5.82 0.18 -25.11
CA ILE A 74 -5.76 -0.11 -26.56
C ILE A 74 -6.57 -1.36 -26.88
N ARG A 75 -6.39 -2.42 -26.09
CA ARG A 75 -7.12 -3.66 -26.28
C ARG A 75 -8.63 -3.48 -26.12
N ALA A 76 -9.07 -2.77 -25.08
CA ALA A 76 -10.48 -2.48 -24.86
C ALA A 76 -11.09 -1.77 -26.06
N PHE A 77 -10.37 -0.79 -26.63
CA PHE A 77 -10.78 -0.10 -27.86
C PHE A 77 -10.88 -1.06 -29.05
N VAL A 78 -9.85 -1.87 -29.30
CA VAL A 78 -9.84 -2.85 -30.40
C VAL A 78 -11.01 -3.84 -30.27
N ASP A 79 -11.25 -4.39 -29.09
CA ASP A 79 -12.36 -5.30 -28.84
C ASP A 79 -13.73 -4.62 -29.01
N LEU A 80 -13.83 -3.32 -28.67
CA LEU A 80 -15.02 -2.50 -28.92
C LEU A 80 -15.26 -2.33 -30.43
N PHE A 81 -14.22 -2.03 -31.21
CA PHE A 81 -14.28 -1.89 -32.67
C PHE A 81 -14.72 -3.18 -33.36
N TYR A 82 -14.25 -4.33 -32.89
CA TYR A 82 -14.68 -5.65 -33.40
C TYR A 82 -16.02 -6.14 -32.82
N ARG A 83 -16.77 -5.28 -32.09
CA ARG A 83 -18.05 -5.60 -31.44
C ARG A 83 -17.97 -6.77 -30.46
N ARG A 84 -16.79 -7.06 -29.93
CA ARG A 84 -16.54 -8.10 -28.91
C ARG A 84 -16.73 -7.52 -27.51
N PHE A 85 -17.97 -7.17 -27.18
CA PHE A 85 -18.33 -6.53 -25.90
C PHE A 85 -17.81 -7.26 -24.66
N ARG A 86 -17.75 -8.61 -24.68
CA ARG A 86 -17.20 -9.41 -23.57
C ARG A 86 -15.70 -9.17 -23.35
N GLY A 87 -14.91 -9.00 -24.42
CA GLY A 87 -13.47 -8.71 -24.34
C GLY A 87 -13.18 -7.28 -23.86
N ALA A 88 -13.98 -6.33 -24.35
CA ALA A 88 -13.92 -4.94 -23.88
C ALA A 88 -14.26 -4.83 -22.39
N LEU A 89 -15.34 -5.50 -21.93
CA LEU A 89 -15.74 -5.50 -20.52
C LEU A 89 -14.66 -6.10 -19.62
N SER A 90 -14.02 -7.21 -20.01
CA SER A 90 -12.92 -7.80 -19.23
C SER A 90 -11.73 -6.84 -19.10
N SER A 91 -11.41 -6.10 -20.16
CA SER A 91 -10.31 -5.13 -20.15
C SER A 91 -10.64 -3.93 -19.24
N PHE A 92 -11.87 -3.42 -19.28
CA PHE A 92 -12.32 -2.37 -18.35
C PHE A 92 -12.31 -2.82 -16.89
N VAL A 93 -12.78 -4.04 -16.62
CA VAL A 93 -12.74 -4.62 -15.28
C VAL A 93 -11.30 -4.77 -14.78
N ALA A 94 -10.38 -5.24 -15.64
CA ALA A 94 -8.96 -5.33 -15.29
C ALA A 94 -8.36 -3.96 -14.94
N ILE A 95 -8.68 -2.92 -15.72
CA ILE A 95 -8.25 -1.53 -15.45
C ILE A 95 -8.77 -1.04 -14.10
N ALA A 96 -10.04 -1.33 -13.76
CA ALA A 96 -10.64 -0.90 -12.50
C ALA A 96 -10.10 -1.67 -11.27
N ILE A 97 -9.71 -2.93 -11.46
CA ILE A 97 -9.20 -3.78 -10.36
C ILE A 97 -7.83 -3.31 -9.87
N VAL A 98 -6.96 -2.79 -10.74
CA VAL A 98 -5.63 -2.29 -10.34
C VAL A 98 -5.72 -1.20 -9.24
N PRO A 99 -6.44 -0.07 -9.43
CA PRO A 99 -6.56 0.94 -8.38
C PRO A 99 -7.40 0.44 -7.19
N ALA A 100 -8.42 -0.39 -7.42
CA ALA A 100 -9.24 -0.93 -6.34
C ALA A 100 -8.42 -1.83 -5.39
N SER A 101 -7.61 -2.73 -5.94
CA SER A 101 -6.74 -3.60 -5.15
C SER A 101 -5.63 -2.82 -4.44
N LEU A 102 -5.06 -1.81 -5.09
CA LEU A 102 -4.10 -0.90 -4.45
C LEU A 102 -4.71 -0.20 -3.24
N MET A 103 -5.87 0.45 -3.43
CA MET A 103 -6.56 1.16 -2.35
C MET A 103 -6.97 0.22 -1.21
N ALA A 104 -7.45 -0.99 -1.53
CA ALA A 104 -7.80 -1.97 -0.52
C ALA A 104 -6.61 -2.35 0.38
N ILE A 105 -5.42 -2.50 -0.19
CA ILE A 105 -4.21 -2.89 0.55
C ILE A 105 -3.61 -1.70 1.30
N VAL A 106 -3.63 -0.50 0.71
CA VAL A 106 -3.14 0.71 1.38
C VAL A 106 -4.05 1.12 2.54
N SER A 107 -5.37 0.91 2.44
CA SER A 107 -6.29 1.33 3.51
C SER A 107 -6.50 0.28 4.62
N ALA A 108 -6.26 -1.00 4.35
CA ALA A 108 -6.52 -2.04 5.34
C ALA A 108 -5.38 -2.15 6.37
N PRO A 109 -5.66 -2.04 7.69
CA PRO A 109 -4.65 -2.06 8.73
C PRO A 109 -3.78 -3.33 8.75
N ILE A 110 -4.34 -4.48 8.35
CA ILE A 110 -3.62 -5.76 8.31
C ILE A 110 -2.46 -5.77 7.30
N PHE A 111 -2.48 -4.88 6.31
CA PHE A 111 -1.38 -4.72 5.35
C PHE A 111 -0.47 -3.54 5.70
N ASP A 112 -0.72 -2.87 6.83
CA ASP A 112 0.20 -1.85 7.33
C ASP A 112 1.44 -2.53 7.94
N PRO A 113 2.65 -2.31 7.39
CA PRO A 113 3.85 -2.92 7.94
C PRO A 113 4.15 -2.45 9.37
N TRP A 114 3.69 -1.25 9.76
CA TRP A 114 3.85 -0.74 11.12
C TRP A 114 3.09 -1.59 12.14
N LEU A 115 1.93 -2.13 11.75
CA LEU A 115 1.18 -3.07 12.57
C LEU A 115 2.04 -4.28 12.91
N TRP A 116 2.59 -4.94 11.90
CA TRP A 116 3.39 -6.15 12.08
C TRP A 116 4.68 -5.86 12.84
N TYR A 117 5.32 -4.73 12.58
CA TYR A 117 6.51 -4.31 13.30
C TYR A 117 6.25 -4.17 14.81
N VAL A 118 5.14 -3.54 15.19
CA VAL A 118 4.72 -3.41 16.59
C VAL A 118 4.34 -4.77 17.18
N VAL A 119 3.54 -5.57 16.47
CA VAL A 119 3.08 -6.88 16.96
C VAL A 119 4.27 -7.82 17.23
N CYS A 120 5.24 -7.87 16.32
CA CYS A 120 6.41 -8.73 16.46
C CYS A 120 7.38 -8.28 17.56
N ASN A 121 7.48 -6.97 17.84
CA ASN A 121 8.43 -6.41 18.80
C ASN A 121 7.79 -5.91 20.11
N LYS A 122 6.51 -6.25 20.32
CA LYS A 122 5.68 -5.70 21.41
C LYS A 122 6.36 -5.74 22.76
N SER A 123 6.85 -6.91 23.18
CA SER A 123 7.48 -7.10 24.49
C SER A 123 8.72 -6.23 24.68
N SER A 124 9.53 -6.09 23.62
CA SER A 124 10.70 -5.22 23.64
C SER A 124 10.29 -3.75 23.78
N PHE A 125 9.28 -3.31 23.04
CA PHE A 125 8.84 -1.92 23.09
C PHE A 125 8.15 -1.55 24.40
N GLU A 126 7.34 -2.45 24.96
CA GLU A 126 6.76 -2.25 26.30
C GLU A 126 7.86 -2.17 27.37
N SER A 127 8.92 -2.99 27.24
CA SER A 127 10.08 -2.89 28.14
C SER A 127 10.82 -1.56 27.96
N THR A 128 11.05 -1.10 26.73
CA THR A 128 11.67 0.21 26.47
C THR A 128 10.81 1.34 27.04
N ALA A 129 9.49 1.27 26.87
CA ALA A 129 8.56 2.24 27.44
C ALA A 129 8.60 2.23 28.97
N ALA A 130 8.76 1.07 29.60
CA ALA A 130 8.84 0.97 31.05
C ALA A 130 10.11 1.60 31.63
N VAL A 131 11.21 1.59 30.88
CA VAL A 131 12.50 2.15 31.30
C VAL A 131 12.59 3.66 30.98
N ASN A 132 12.18 4.05 29.78
CA ASN A 132 12.38 5.39 29.25
C ASN A 132 11.13 6.28 29.29
N GLY A 133 9.97 5.71 29.64
CA GLY A 133 8.70 6.42 29.62
C GLY A 133 8.60 7.47 30.71
N SER A 134 8.10 8.64 30.34
CA SER A 134 7.71 9.68 31.27
C SER A 134 6.23 9.49 31.67
N VAL A 135 5.90 9.79 32.92
CA VAL A 135 4.49 9.82 33.35
C VAL A 135 3.98 11.24 33.14
N GLN A 136 3.02 11.39 32.22
CA GLN A 136 2.33 12.64 31.95
C GLN A 136 0.86 12.44 32.29
N ASN A 137 0.28 13.32 33.11
CA ASN A 137 -1.13 13.23 33.55
C ASN A 137 -1.53 11.85 34.12
N GLY A 138 -0.59 11.16 34.79
CA GLY A 138 -0.81 9.83 35.37
C GLY A 138 -0.76 8.68 34.37
N GLN A 139 -0.45 8.93 33.09
CA GLN A 139 -0.28 7.93 32.04
C GLN A 139 1.16 7.86 31.59
N ARG A 140 1.66 6.65 31.35
CA ARG A 140 3.01 6.48 30.80
C ARG A 140 3.00 6.76 29.30
N VAL A 141 3.86 7.68 28.87
CA VAL A 141 4.12 8.02 27.47
C VAL A 141 5.60 7.88 27.19
N ALA A 142 5.94 7.15 26.13
CA ALA A 142 7.32 6.94 25.69
C ALA A 142 7.44 7.02 24.18
N LEU A 143 8.38 7.83 23.69
CA LEU A 143 8.85 7.75 22.31
C LEU A 143 9.72 6.50 22.18
N ILE A 144 9.28 5.54 21.38
CA ILE A 144 10.01 4.28 21.16
C ILE A 144 11.07 4.47 20.09
N GLU A 145 10.68 5.07 18.97
CA GLU A 145 11.53 5.26 17.81
C GLU A 145 11.02 6.42 16.97
N GLU A 146 11.93 7.09 16.28
CA GLU A 146 11.64 8.12 15.27
C GLU A 146 12.48 7.82 14.03
N ARG A 147 11.84 7.84 12.86
CA ARG A 147 12.47 7.56 11.57
C ARG A 147 12.17 8.66 10.58
N ASP A 148 13.20 9.12 9.90
CA ASP A 148 13.04 9.85 8.65
C ASP A 148 12.78 8.84 7.52
N ILE A 149 11.61 8.94 6.89
CA ILE A 149 11.21 8.10 5.76
C ILE A 149 10.94 8.92 4.51
N THR A 150 11.47 10.15 4.45
CA THR A 150 11.31 11.04 3.30
C THR A 150 11.61 10.30 1.99
N THR A 151 10.59 10.14 1.15
CA THR A 151 10.71 9.53 -0.17
C THR A 151 10.76 10.65 -1.21
N GLY A 152 11.93 10.92 -1.78
CA GLY A 152 12.02 11.97 -2.78
C GLY A 152 13.42 12.42 -3.17
N ILE A 153 13.46 13.14 -4.28
CA ILE A 153 14.64 13.86 -4.75
C ILE A 153 14.97 14.92 -3.70
N ALA A 154 16.17 14.83 -3.11
CA ALA A 154 16.65 15.78 -2.11
C ALA A 154 16.39 17.24 -2.56
N GLY A 155 15.59 17.97 -1.78
CA GLY A 155 15.27 19.39 -2.01
C GLY A 155 13.95 19.70 -2.74
N VAL A 156 13.15 18.70 -3.13
CA VAL A 156 11.84 18.92 -3.80
C VAL A 156 10.65 18.51 -2.93
N THR A 157 10.81 17.48 -2.09
CA THR A 157 9.74 16.93 -1.25
C THR A 157 9.88 17.41 0.19
N THR A 158 8.75 17.71 0.82
CA THR A 158 8.61 17.96 2.26
C THR A 158 9.17 16.78 3.04
N ASN A 159 9.88 17.04 4.15
CA ASN A 159 10.43 15.97 4.97
C ASN A 159 9.28 15.22 5.65
N HIS A 160 9.38 13.89 5.71
CA HIS A 160 8.37 13.03 6.32
C HIS A 160 9.01 12.19 7.43
N PHE A 161 8.65 12.52 8.66
CA PHE A 161 9.10 11.83 9.86
C PHE A 161 7.99 10.97 10.43
N VAL A 162 8.35 9.77 10.89
CA VAL A 162 7.43 8.84 11.55
C VAL A 162 7.96 8.50 12.94
N ALA A 163 7.15 8.81 13.94
CA ALA A 163 7.42 8.48 15.34
C ALA A 163 6.50 7.34 15.81
N LEU A 164 7.09 6.32 16.42
CA LEU A 164 6.38 5.25 17.13
C LEU A 164 6.31 5.60 18.61
N ILE A 165 5.11 5.73 19.13
CA ILE A 165 4.85 6.20 20.50
C ILE A 165 4.06 5.15 21.26
N TYR A 166 4.49 4.86 22.48
CA TYR A 166 3.72 4.10 23.45
C TYR A 166 2.97 5.08 24.37
N SER A 167 1.67 4.85 24.55
CA SER A 167 0.82 5.61 25.48
C SER A 167 -0.21 4.69 26.14
N GLU A 168 -0.30 4.73 27.47
CA GLU A 168 -1.33 4.01 28.23
C GLU A 168 -2.74 4.59 28.07
N GLY A 169 -2.85 5.84 27.59
CA GLY A 169 -4.12 6.49 27.30
C GLY A 169 -4.21 7.12 25.92
N ASP A 170 -5.34 7.75 25.65
CA ASP A 170 -5.64 8.37 24.37
C ASP A 170 -4.80 9.64 24.18
N PRO A 171 -3.91 9.70 23.18
CA PRO A 171 -2.91 10.73 23.08
C PRO A 171 -3.44 11.98 22.35
N ALA A 172 -4.57 12.54 22.82
CA ALA A 172 -5.11 13.78 22.27
C ALA A 172 -4.10 14.94 22.34
N ASP A 173 -3.22 14.91 23.33
CA ASP A 173 -2.17 15.93 23.53
C ASP A 173 -0.91 15.68 22.67
N LEU A 174 -0.87 14.60 21.88
CA LEU A 174 0.26 14.28 21.00
C LEU A 174 0.08 14.78 19.56
N GLU A 175 -1.07 15.35 19.20
CA GLU A 175 -1.27 15.90 17.85
C GLU A 175 -0.54 17.25 17.71
N SER A 176 0.61 17.22 17.03
CA SER A 176 1.29 18.43 16.52
C SER A 176 0.48 19.00 15.34
N PRO A 177 0.48 20.34 15.10
CA PRO A 177 -0.37 20.99 14.10
C PRO A 177 -0.27 20.45 12.66
N ASN A 178 0.85 19.81 12.31
CA ASN A 178 1.11 19.23 10.99
C ASN A 178 1.33 17.72 11.05
N SER A 179 0.74 17.07 12.06
CA SER A 179 0.90 15.64 12.30
C SER A 179 -0.40 14.88 12.23
N VAL A 180 -0.33 13.64 11.76
CA VAL A 180 -1.44 12.69 11.81
C VAL A 180 -1.09 11.61 12.81
N VAL A 181 -1.91 11.47 13.87
CA VAL A 181 -1.75 10.40 14.85
C VAL A 181 -2.70 9.25 14.51
N THR A 182 -2.15 8.05 14.35
CA THR A 182 -2.91 6.84 14.02
C THR A 182 -2.68 5.77 15.08
N HIS A 183 -3.77 5.18 15.58
CA HIS A 183 -3.68 3.99 16.45
C HIS A 183 -3.24 2.77 15.63
N ILE A 184 -2.17 2.10 16.05
CA ILE A 184 -1.67 0.91 15.36
C ILE A 184 -2.19 -0.35 16.06
N TYR A 185 -1.81 -0.53 17.33
CA TYR A 185 -2.08 -1.75 18.07
C TYR A 185 -1.94 -1.55 19.57
N GLY A 186 -2.94 -1.97 20.35
CA GLY A 186 -2.88 -1.91 21.82
C GLY A 186 -2.63 -0.49 22.32
N SER A 187 -1.48 -0.26 22.95
CA SER A 187 -1.05 1.04 23.48
C SER A 187 -0.05 1.76 22.57
N PHE A 188 0.06 1.36 21.30
CA PHE A 188 1.01 1.91 20.34
C PHE A 188 0.33 2.77 19.27
N TYR A 189 0.93 3.94 19.03
CA TYR A 189 0.47 4.96 18.11
C TYR A 189 1.58 5.34 17.14
N ARG A 190 1.22 5.62 15.89
CA ARG A 190 2.10 6.23 14.88
C ARG A 190 1.79 7.71 14.81
N ARG A 191 2.80 8.55 14.80
CA ARG A 191 2.66 9.95 14.41
C ARG A 191 3.43 10.18 13.13
N ASP A 192 2.73 10.65 12.11
CA ASP A 192 3.30 11.05 10.82
C ASP A 192 3.41 12.58 10.79
N GLU A 193 4.61 13.13 10.69
CA GLU A 193 4.89 14.58 10.65
C GLU A 193 5.45 14.98 9.28
N PHE A 194 4.86 16.02 8.66
CA PHE A 194 5.32 16.61 7.40
C PHE A 194 5.87 18.02 7.64
N GLN A 195 7.16 18.24 7.34
CA GLN A 195 7.88 19.51 7.57
C GLN A 195 8.50 20.11 6.32
#